data_AF-A0A3D6E302-F1
#
_entry.id   AF-A0A3D6E302-F1
#
_cell.length_a   1.000
_cell.length_b   1.000
_cell.length_c   1.000
_cell.angle_alpha   90.00
_cell.angle_beta   90.00
_cell.angle_gamma   90.00
#
_symmetry.space_group_name_H-M   'P 1'
#
loop_
_entity.id
_entity.type
_entity.pdbx_description
1 polymer ?
#
loop_
_entity_poly.entity_id
_entity_poly.type
_entity_poly.pdbx_seq_one_letter_code
_entity_poly.pdbx_strand_id
1 'polypeptide(L)'
;MNEQRRHFFRIGFDCPARLSLADRQFAVQVVDLSLRGALLRLPHGADVQAGAAARLHVDLDQAAGSEILMQGNVAHAAGRCAGVVCRGMDLDSVTHLRRLVELNLGGADLLRRELSALLGE
;
A
#
# COMPACT_ATOMS: atom_id res chain seq x y z
N MET A 1 -13.26 22.63 -1.34
CA MET A 1 -13.64 21.44 -0.55
C MET A 1 -12.71 20.32 -0.99
N ASN A 2 -11.87 19.78 -0.11
CA ASN A 2 -10.57 19.15 -0.44
C ASN A 2 -10.62 17.89 -1.34
N GLU A 3 -10.58 18.08 -2.65
CA GLU A 3 -10.31 17.04 -3.67
C GLU A 3 -8.82 16.96 -4.05
N GLN A 4 -7.99 17.86 -3.49
CA GLN A 4 -6.56 17.92 -3.73
C GLN A 4 -5.83 16.87 -2.88
N ARG A 5 -5.56 15.65 -3.40
CA ARG A 5 -4.44 14.77 -2.97
C ARG A 5 -4.40 13.34 -3.53
N ARG A 6 -5.26 12.94 -4.48
CA ARG A 6 -5.19 11.57 -5.07
C ARG A 6 -4.28 11.47 -6.29
N HIS A 7 -3.19 12.24 -6.30
CA HIS A 7 -2.12 12.18 -7.29
C HIS A 7 -1.09 11.10 -6.89
N PHE A 8 -1.53 9.88 -6.60
CA PHE A 8 -0.60 8.78 -6.30
C PHE A 8 -1.06 7.55 -7.05
N PHE A 9 -0.16 7.04 -7.88
CA PHE A 9 -0.39 5.81 -8.64
C PHE A 9 -0.72 4.68 -7.69
N ARG A 10 -1.95 4.20 -7.84
CA ARG A 10 -2.44 2.99 -7.20
C ARG A 10 -2.37 1.88 -8.22
N ILE A 11 -1.65 0.84 -7.88
CA ILE A 11 -1.51 -0.36 -8.67
C ILE A 11 -2.40 -1.44 -8.06
N GLY A 12 -3.26 -2.04 -8.89
CA GLY A 12 -3.99 -3.22 -8.47
C GLY A 12 -2.99 -4.36 -8.25
N PHE A 13 -2.94 -4.91 -7.04
CA PHE A 13 -1.98 -5.94 -6.68
C PHE A 13 -2.65 -6.96 -5.78
N ASP A 14 -3.26 -7.98 -6.40
CA ASP A 14 -4.00 -9.04 -5.70
C ASP A 14 -3.02 -10.08 -5.16
N CYS A 15 -2.48 -9.80 -3.98
CA CYS A 15 -1.51 -10.67 -3.32
C CYS A 15 -1.81 -10.82 -1.82
N PRO A 16 -1.42 -11.96 -1.21
CA PRO A 16 -1.50 -12.11 0.23
C PRO A 16 -0.57 -11.11 0.92
N ALA A 17 -1.02 -10.62 2.07
CA ALA A 17 -0.24 -9.78 2.95
C ALA A 17 -0.60 -10.01 4.41
N ARG A 18 0.23 -9.50 5.31
CA ARG A 18 -0.01 -9.53 6.75
C ARG A 18 -0.18 -8.12 7.28
N LEU A 19 -1.30 -7.88 7.94
CA LEU A 19 -1.59 -6.63 8.63
C LEU A 19 -1.43 -6.86 10.14
N SER A 20 -0.46 -6.18 10.73
CA SER A 20 -0.25 -6.16 12.18
C SER A 20 -0.80 -4.86 12.77
N LEU A 21 -1.74 -4.98 13.72
CA LEU A 21 -2.38 -3.89 14.45
C LEU A 21 -2.13 -4.09 15.95
N ALA A 22 -1.31 -3.25 16.57
CA ALA A 22 -0.90 -3.42 17.97
C ALA A 22 -0.43 -4.87 18.26
N ASP A 23 -1.22 -5.64 19.04
CA ASP A 23 -0.92 -7.03 19.42
C ASP A 23 -1.62 -8.08 18.53
N ARG A 24 -2.36 -7.66 17.50
CA ARG A 24 -3.13 -8.54 16.62
C ARG A 24 -2.51 -8.59 15.23
N GLN A 25 -2.60 -9.75 14.58
CA GLN A 25 -2.18 -9.93 13.20
C GLN A 25 -3.31 -10.56 12.38
N PHE A 26 -3.53 -10.02 11.19
CA PHE A 26 -4.56 -10.46 10.26
C PHE A 26 -3.91 -10.86 8.94
N ALA A 27 -4.26 -12.05 8.45
CA ALA A 27 -3.98 -12.42 7.07
C ALA A 27 -4.97 -11.67 6.17
N VAL A 28 -4.47 -10.78 5.33
CA VAL A 28 -5.26 -9.90 4.47
C VAL A 28 -4.86 -10.12 3.01
N GLN A 29 -5.70 -9.64 2.11
CA GLN A 29 -5.36 -9.56 0.69
C GLN A 29 -5.17 -8.09 0.31
N VAL A 30 -4.10 -7.79 -0.40
CA VAL A 30 -3.90 -6.47 -0.97
C VAL A 30 -4.84 -6.32 -2.16
N VAL A 31 -5.51 -5.17 -2.25
CA VAL A 31 -6.37 -4.83 -3.39
C VAL A 31 -5.66 -3.84 -4.29
N ASP A 32 -5.13 -2.76 -3.68
CA ASP A 32 -4.27 -1.81 -4.37
C ASP A 32 -3.15 -1.30 -3.45
N LEU A 33 -2.00 -0.99 -4.04
CA LEU A 33 -0.85 -0.38 -3.37
C LEU A 33 -0.49 0.96 -3.99
N SER A 34 0.02 1.85 -3.16
CA SER A 34 0.60 3.12 -3.58
C SER A 34 1.69 3.54 -2.61
N LEU A 35 2.53 4.50 -3.01
CA LEU A 35 3.54 5.08 -2.11
C LEU A 35 2.94 5.74 -0.85
N ARG A 36 1.65 6.12 -0.89
CA ARG A 36 0.96 6.75 0.24
C ARG A 36 0.13 5.80 1.10
N GLY A 37 0.02 4.53 0.71
CA GLY A 37 -0.85 3.61 1.43
C GLY A 37 -1.30 2.43 0.61
N ALA A 38 -2.12 1.61 1.24
CA ALA A 38 -2.64 0.38 0.67
C ALA A 38 -4.13 0.26 0.92
N LEU A 39 -4.85 -0.34 -0.01
CA LEU A 39 -6.20 -0.84 0.22
C LEU A 39 -6.13 -2.35 0.44
N LEU A 40 -6.71 -2.79 1.54
CA LEU A 40 -6.67 -4.17 2.00
C LEU A 40 -8.08 -4.74 2.08
N ARG A 41 -8.21 -6.01 1.74
CA ARG A 41 -9.36 -6.84 1.99
C ARG A 41 -9.12 -7.65 3.26
N LEU A 42 -9.95 -7.40 4.24
CA LEU A 42 -9.91 -8.05 5.55
C LEU A 42 -10.57 -9.43 5.52
N PRO A 43 -10.10 -10.39 6.34
CA PRO A 43 -10.77 -11.67 6.52
C PRO A 43 -12.09 -11.51 7.27
N HIS A 44 -12.93 -12.54 7.22
CA HIS A 44 -14.21 -12.51 7.92
C HIS A 44 -14.01 -12.41 9.43
N GLY A 45 -14.73 -11.50 10.10
CA GLY A 45 -14.61 -11.28 11.55
C GLY A 45 -13.37 -10.50 11.97
N ALA A 46 -12.61 -9.91 11.04
CA ALA A 46 -11.54 -8.98 11.39
C ALA A 46 -12.11 -7.71 12.00
N ASP A 47 -11.74 -7.45 13.25
CA ASP A 47 -12.10 -6.23 13.96
C ASP A 47 -10.95 -5.23 13.84
N VAL A 48 -11.05 -4.35 12.83
CA VAL A 48 -10.06 -3.34 12.48
C VAL A 48 -10.67 -1.96 12.67
N GLN A 49 -10.05 -1.15 13.51
CA GLN A 49 -10.52 0.19 13.84
C GLN A 49 -9.70 1.27 13.10
N ALA A 50 -10.39 2.29 12.61
CA ALA A 50 -9.75 3.47 12.06
C ALA A 50 -8.91 4.19 13.13
N GLY A 51 -7.77 4.76 12.74
CA GLY A 51 -6.81 5.40 13.61
C GLY A 51 -5.75 4.47 14.21
N ALA A 52 -5.98 3.15 14.21
CA ALA A 52 -5.03 2.19 14.75
C ALA A 52 -3.68 2.23 14.00
N ALA A 53 -2.57 2.13 14.74
CA ALA A 53 -1.25 1.96 14.15
C ALA A 53 -1.19 0.60 13.43
N ALA A 54 -0.70 0.63 12.20
CA ALA A 54 -0.68 -0.51 11.30
C ALA A 54 0.72 -0.74 10.75
N ARG A 55 1.14 -2.00 10.70
CA ARG A 55 2.25 -2.44 9.88
C ARG A 55 1.73 -3.42 8.85
N LEU A 56 1.99 -3.15 7.58
CA LEU A 56 1.62 -4.00 6.48
C LEU A 56 2.90 -4.62 5.93
N HIS A 57 2.91 -5.95 5.87
CA HIS A 57 3.95 -6.74 5.23
C HIS A 57 3.35 -7.37 3.97
N VAL A 58 3.87 -6.98 2.81
CA VAL A 58 3.49 -7.53 1.51
C VAL A 58 4.65 -8.35 0.96
N ASP A 59 4.42 -9.64 0.75
CA ASP A 59 5.38 -10.53 0.11
C ASP A 59 5.27 -10.37 -1.42
N LEU A 60 6.29 -9.82 -2.08
CA LEU A 60 6.26 -9.57 -3.53
C LEU A 60 6.68 -10.79 -4.35
N ASP A 61 7.73 -11.46 -3.90
CA ASP A 61 8.24 -12.66 -4.54
C ASP A 61 8.88 -13.59 -3.50
N GLN A 62 8.29 -14.77 -3.33
CA GLN A 62 8.76 -15.73 -2.33
C GLN A 62 10.07 -16.44 -2.73
N ALA A 63 10.47 -16.39 -4.00
CA ALA A 63 11.70 -17.02 -4.49
C ALA A 63 12.91 -16.07 -4.43
N ALA A 64 12.67 -14.77 -4.64
CA ALA A 64 13.68 -13.71 -4.60
C ALA A 64 13.78 -13.03 -3.21
N GLY A 65 12.85 -13.32 -2.30
CA GLY A 65 12.83 -12.76 -0.94
C GLY A 65 12.55 -11.26 -0.90
N SER A 66 11.84 -10.73 -1.91
CA SER A 66 11.49 -9.32 -1.97
C SER A 66 10.20 -9.05 -1.19
N GLU A 67 10.26 -8.12 -0.24
CA GLU A 67 9.13 -7.74 0.63
C GLU A 67 8.95 -6.22 0.69
N ILE A 68 7.72 -5.78 0.92
CA ILE A 68 7.40 -4.38 1.25
C ILE A 68 6.90 -4.33 2.68
N LEU A 69 7.61 -3.58 3.51
CA LEU A 69 7.23 -3.25 4.87
C LEU A 69 6.75 -1.80 4.94
N MET A 70 5.44 -1.63 5.10
CA MET A 70 4.81 -0.32 5.22
C MET A 70 4.34 -0.10 6.66
N GLN A 71 4.79 1.00 7.27
CA GLN A 71 4.33 1.45 8.58
C GLN A 71 3.34 2.60 8.40
N GLY A 72 2.24 2.58 9.14
CA GLY A 72 1.13 3.46 8.85
C GLY A 72 0.05 3.48 9.93
N ASN A 73 -1.10 4.01 9.54
CA ASN A 73 -2.32 3.93 10.34
C ASN A 73 -3.48 3.46 9.46
N VAL A 74 -4.46 2.80 10.05
CA VAL A 74 -5.73 2.53 9.39
C VAL A 74 -6.45 3.87 9.20
N ALA A 75 -6.61 4.32 7.95
CA ALA A 75 -7.33 5.54 7.62
C ALA A 75 -8.85 5.36 7.76
N HIS A 76 -9.35 4.19 7.35
CA HIS A 76 -10.75 3.81 7.49
C HIS A 76 -10.88 2.29 7.39
N ALA A 77 -11.92 1.74 8.02
CA ALA A 77 -12.33 0.36 7.87
C ALA A 77 -13.84 0.32 7.66
N ALA A 78 -14.28 -0.34 6.58
CA ALA A 78 -15.68 -0.44 6.20
C ALA A 78 -15.97 -1.84 5.67
N GLY A 79 -16.81 -2.59 6.39
CA GLY A 79 -17.14 -3.97 6.05
C GLY A 79 -15.89 -4.85 6.01
N ARG A 80 -15.51 -5.31 4.81
CA ARG A 80 -14.31 -6.15 4.58
C ARG A 80 -13.16 -5.40 3.93
N CYS A 81 -13.20 -4.07 3.90
CA CYS A 81 -12.15 -3.26 3.31
C CYS A 81 -11.53 -2.36 4.37
N ALA A 82 -10.21 -2.26 4.37
CA ALA A 82 -9.46 -1.31 5.20
C ALA A 82 -8.46 -0.54 4.36
N GLY A 83 -8.49 0.79 4.47
CA GLY A 83 -7.47 1.65 3.90
C GLY A 83 -6.38 1.91 4.93
N VAL A 84 -5.12 1.67 4.57
CA VAL A 84 -3.95 2.02 5.39
C VAL A 84 -3.26 3.22 4.75
N VAL A 85 -2.96 4.24 5.55
CA VAL A 85 -2.11 5.36 5.13
C VAL A 85 -0.68 5.11 5.57
N CYS A 86 0.25 5.17 4.62
CA CYS A 86 1.68 5.07 4.87
C CYS A 86 2.15 6.30 5.66
N ARG A 87 2.85 6.05 6.77
CA ARG A 87 3.56 7.05 7.58
C ARG A 87 5.07 6.90 7.48
N GLY A 88 5.54 5.70 7.17
CA GLY A 88 6.95 5.39 6.98
C GLY A 88 7.11 4.07 6.25
N MET A 89 8.17 3.96 5.47
CA MET A 89 8.56 2.76 4.73
C MET A 89 10.07 2.77 4.62
N ASP A 90 10.69 1.61 4.71
CA ASP A 90 12.14 1.52 4.58
C ASP A 90 12.60 1.75 3.14
N LEU A 91 13.86 2.14 2.94
CA LEU A 91 14.38 2.53 1.62
C LEU A 91 14.25 1.40 0.60
N ASP A 92 14.54 0.19 1.05
CA ASP A 92 14.43 -1.03 0.25
C ASP A 92 12.98 -1.27 -0.20
N SER A 93 12.03 -1.20 0.73
CA SER A 93 10.59 -1.33 0.44
C SER A 93 10.06 -0.24 -0.50
N VAL A 94 10.52 1.00 -0.36
CA VAL A 94 10.17 2.09 -1.30
C VAL A 94 10.72 1.80 -2.69
N THR A 95 11.95 1.28 -2.78
CA THR A 95 12.59 0.91 -4.04
C THR A 95 11.83 -0.23 -4.73
N HIS A 96 11.46 -1.27 -3.98
CA HIS A 96 10.64 -2.36 -4.46
C HIS A 96 9.26 -1.89 -4.95
N LEU A 97 8.57 -1.05 -4.17
CA LEU A 97 7.27 -0.52 -4.56
C LEU A 97 7.37 0.37 -5.80
N ARG A 98 8.39 1.23 -5.88
CA ARG A 98 8.65 2.06 -7.07
C ARG A 98 8.86 1.17 -8.29
N ARG A 99 9.70 0.15 -8.18
CA ARG A 99 9.96 -0.79 -9.27
C ARG A 99 8.69 -1.51 -9.72
N LEU A 100 7.86 -1.92 -8.77
CA LEU A 100 6.61 -2.61 -9.05
C LEU A 100 5.62 -1.69 -9.77
N VAL A 101 5.56 -0.41 -9.38
CA VAL A 101 4.79 0.61 -10.10
C VAL A 101 5.34 0.85 -11.51
N GLU A 102 6.66 0.94 -11.69
CA GLU A 102 7.30 1.07 -13.02
C GLU A 102 6.96 -0.09 -13.95
N LEU A 103 6.97 -1.32 -13.42
CA LEU A 103 6.63 -2.53 -14.17
C LEU A 103 5.16 -2.55 -14.58
N ASN A 104 4.25 -2.20 -13.66
CA ASN A 104 2.82 -2.13 -13.95
C ASN A 104 2.46 -1.01 -14.93
N LEU A 105 3.23 0.08 -14.97
CA LEU A 105 3.06 1.17 -15.93
C LEU A 105 3.71 0.90 -17.29
N GLY A 106 4.39 -0.23 -17.48
CA GLY A 106 5.04 -0.58 -18.75
C GLY A 106 6.33 0.19 -19.04
N GLY A 107 6.96 0.82 -18.04
CA GLY A 107 8.27 1.46 -18.18
C GLY A 107 8.49 2.68 -17.30
N ALA A 108 9.76 2.94 -16.96
CA ALA A 108 10.17 4.04 -16.08
C ALA A 108 9.87 5.45 -16.65
N ASP A 109 9.75 5.60 -17.98
CA ASP A 109 9.44 6.88 -18.63
C ASP A 109 7.99 7.32 -18.37
N LEU A 110 7.04 6.38 -18.36
CA LEU A 110 5.65 6.63 -18.02
C LEU A 110 5.50 7.00 -16.54
N LEU A 111 6.20 6.32 -15.63
CA LEU A 111 6.25 6.72 -14.22
C LEU A 111 6.80 8.14 -14.07
N ARG A 112 7.86 8.52 -14.79
CA ARG A 112 8.48 9.83 -14.67
C ARG A 112 7.59 10.96 -15.22
N ARG A 113 6.91 10.73 -16.34
CA ARG A 113 5.91 11.67 -16.89
C ARG A 113 4.76 11.88 -15.92
N GLU A 114 4.28 10.80 -15.34
CA GLU A 114 3.22 10.87 -14.37
C GLU A 114 3.69 11.59 -13.10
N LEU A 115 4.81 11.20 -12.48
CA LEU A 115 5.43 11.91 -11.35
C LEU A 115 5.59 13.41 -11.62
N SER A 116 5.95 13.80 -12.84
CA SER A 116 6.04 15.20 -13.25
C SER A 116 4.66 15.88 -13.27
N ALA A 117 3.62 15.19 -13.74
CA ALA A 117 2.23 15.65 -13.65
C ALA A 117 1.68 15.63 -12.20
N LEU A 118 2.25 14.83 -11.29
CA LEU A 118 1.93 14.84 -9.84
C LEU A 118 2.54 16.04 -9.11
N LEU A 119 3.70 16.52 -9.59
CA LEU A 119 4.44 17.63 -8.98
C LEU A 119 3.95 18.99 -9.45
N GLY A 120 3.41 19.09 -10.66
CA GLY A 120 2.78 20.29 -11.19
C GLY A 120 3.74 21.47 -11.37
N GLU A 121 3.79 21.99 -12.58
CA GLU A 121 3.76 23.44 -12.76
C GLU A 121 2.29 23.89 -12.76
#